data_AF-X0ZX20-F1
#
_entry.id   AF-X0ZX20-F1
#
_cell.length_a   1.000
_cell.length_b   1.000
_cell.length_c   1.000
_cell.angle_alpha   90.00
_cell.angle_beta   90.00
_cell.angle_gamma   90.00
#
_symmetry.space_group_name_H-M   'P 1'
#
loop_
_entity.id
_entity.type
_entity.pdbx_description
1 polymer ?
#
loop_
_entity_poly.entity_id
_entity_poly.type
_entity_poly.pdbx_seq_one_letter_code
_entity_poly.pdbx_strand_id
1 'polypeptide(L)'
;MPNRFCAICGKSLNEDSPHLGMCLKCYLEENPLFELPKTFSVNVCIDCGSYSKKDVWIEPTKDDLFSVLHEIIQKFLLKSLLKNEQVEILFSTNEDSIVYSSTGLIKSVEVLVMGRLKGSTNIHHQQEVKLNVNHMLCRNCSNLRGGTYFISIIQLRVKDESQLE
;
A
#
# COMPACT_ATOMS: atom_id res chain seq x y z
N MET A 1 16.12 2.65 -48.07
CA MET A 1 16.67 2.03 -46.84
C MET A 1 15.61 1.06 -46.32
N PRO A 2 15.94 -0.17 -45.91
CA PRO A 2 14.93 -1.08 -45.36
C PRO A 2 14.38 -0.47 -44.07
N ASN A 3 13.06 -0.27 -44.01
CA ASN A 3 12.38 0.15 -42.79
C ASN A 3 12.61 -0.91 -41.71
N ARG A 4 13.08 -0.50 -40.54
CA ARG A 4 13.17 -1.38 -39.38
C ARG A 4 11.76 -1.54 -38.80
N PHE A 5 11.36 -2.77 -38.52
CA PHE A 5 10.05 -3.08 -37.94
C PHE A 5 10.21 -3.83 -36.63
N CYS A 6 9.26 -3.68 -35.72
CA CYS A 6 9.21 -4.41 -34.48
C CYS A 6 9.02 -5.91 -34.75
N ALA A 7 9.87 -6.76 -34.17
CA ALA A 7 9.81 -8.21 -34.32
C ALA A 7 8.52 -8.84 -33.74
N ILE A 8 7.83 -8.16 -32.81
CA ILE A 8 6.61 -8.67 -32.16
C ILE A 8 5.34 -8.18 -32.86
N CYS A 9 5.20 -6.87 -33.09
CA CYS A 9 3.95 -6.28 -33.59
C CYS A 9 4.03 -5.72 -35.02
N GLY A 10 5.19 -5.73 -35.66
CA GLY A 10 5.37 -5.26 -37.04
C GLY A 10 5.32 -3.74 -37.24
N LYS A 11 5.19 -2.92 -36.18
CA LYS A 11 5.25 -1.44 -36.30
C LYS A 11 6.62 -0.95 -36.78
N SER A 12 6.65 0.11 -37.57
CA SER A 12 7.89 0.79 -37.95
C SER A 12 8.60 1.34 -36.72
N LEU A 13 9.91 1.08 -36.63
CA LEU A 13 10.76 1.54 -35.55
C LEU A 13 11.35 2.90 -35.90
N ASN A 14 11.23 3.83 -34.96
CA ASN A 14 11.85 5.16 -35.02
C ASN A 14 13.22 5.11 -34.30
N GLU A 15 14.03 6.17 -34.39
CA GLU A 15 15.34 6.25 -33.71
C GLU A 15 15.25 6.07 -32.18
N ASP A 16 14.11 6.42 -31.58
CA ASP A 16 13.82 6.24 -30.14
C ASP A 16 13.46 4.79 -29.74
N SER A 17 13.50 3.85 -30.69
CA SER A 17 13.16 2.45 -30.40
C SER A 17 14.36 1.72 -29.78
N PRO A 18 14.15 0.89 -28.74
CA PRO A 18 15.24 0.12 -28.14
C PRO A 18 15.97 -0.73 -29.20
N HIS A 19 17.30 -0.81 -29.08
CA HIS A 19 18.21 -1.42 -30.07
C HIS A 19 17.96 -2.92 -30.37
N LEU A 20 17.00 -3.56 -29.70
CA LEU A 20 16.64 -4.98 -29.79
C LEU A 20 15.62 -5.30 -30.90
N GLY A 21 15.36 -4.38 -31.83
CA GLY A 21 14.37 -4.61 -32.90
C GLY A 21 12.93 -4.68 -32.38
N MET A 22 12.65 -4.05 -31.24
CA MET A 22 11.32 -3.98 -30.64
C MET A 22 10.86 -2.53 -30.53
N CYS A 23 9.56 -2.29 -30.66
CA CYS A 23 9.00 -1.00 -30.30
C CYS A 23 8.98 -0.86 -28.78
N LEU A 24 8.99 0.38 -28.29
CA LEU A 24 8.99 0.69 -26.86
C LEU A 24 7.88 -0.04 -26.08
N LYS A 25 6.68 -0.14 -26.67
CA LYS A 25 5.54 -0.83 -26.07
C LYS A 25 5.84 -2.31 -25.81
N CYS A 26 6.31 -3.03 -26.83
CA CYS A 26 6.64 -4.45 -26.73
C CYS A 26 7.81 -4.70 -25.77
N TYR A 27 8.80 -3.79 -25.75
CA TYR A 27 9.90 -3.87 -24.79
C TYR A 27 9.41 -3.75 -23.35
N LEU A 28 8.50 -2.83 -23.06
CA LEU A 28 7.94 -2.60 -21.71
C LEU A 28 6.95 -3.70 -21.26
N GLU A 29 6.33 -4.41 -22.21
CA GLU A 29 5.52 -5.59 -21.91
C GLU A 29 6.40 -6.75 -21.40
N GLU A 30 7.58 -6.95 -21.99
CA GLU A 30 8.55 -7.97 -21.57
C GLU A 30 9.46 -7.51 -20.41
N ASN A 31 9.69 -6.21 -20.28
CA ASN A 31 10.58 -5.59 -19.28
C ASN A 31 9.83 -4.48 -18.54
N PRO A 32 8.93 -4.82 -17.61
CA PRO A 32 8.16 -3.84 -16.87
C PRO A 32 9.07 -2.97 -15.99
N LEU A 33 8.68 -1.70 -15.79
CA LEU A 33 9.44 -0.75 -14.94
C LEU A 33 9.49 -1.18 -13.47
N PHE A 34 8.46 -1.89 -13.03
CA PHE A 34 8.32 -2.40 -11.69
C PHE A 34 7.42 -3.63 -11.70
N GLU A 35 7.60 -4.50 -10.73
CA GLU A 35 6.73 -5.64 -10.49
C GLU A 35 6.16 -5.55 -9.08
N LEU A 36 4.83 -5.53 -8.99
CA LEU A 36 4.10 -5.61 -7.74
C LEU A 36 3.38 -6.95 -7.62
N PRO A 37 3.09 -7.42 -6.39
CA PRO A 37 2.26 -8.60 -6.23
C PRO A 37 0.82 -8.29 -6.68
N LYS A 38 0.14 -9.26 -7.31
CA LYS A 38 -1.29 -9.11 -7.70
C LYS A 38 -2.20 -8.87 -6.49
N THR A 39 -1.84 -9.46 -5.35
CA THR A 39 -2.57 -9.33 -4.09
C THR A 39 -1.61 -8.92 -2.98
N PHE A 40 -2.05 -7.98 -2.15
CA PHE A 40 -1.29 -7.50 -1.01
C PHE A 40 -2.18 -7.49 0.23
N SER A 41 -1.76 -8.14 1.31
CA SER A 41 -2.56 -8.22 2.54
C SER A 41 -1.93 -7.41 3.67
N VAL A 42 -2.78 -6.71 4.43
CA VAL A 42 -2.40 -5.91 5.60
C VAL A 42 -3.38 -6.18 6.74
N ASN A 43 -2.92 -6.09 7.98
CA ASN A 43 -3.77 -6.14 9.16
C ASN A 43 -4.04 -4.70 9.65
N VAL A 44 -5.29 -4.41 10.02
CA VAL A 44 -5.72 -3.12 10.57
C VAL A 44 -6.47 -3.36 11.88
N CYS A 45 -6.18 -2.52 12.87
CA CYS A 45 -6.82 -2.56 14.17
C CYS A 45 -8.26 -2.03 14.08
N ILE A 46 -9.23 -2.82 14.52
CA ILE A 46 -10.64 -2.41 14.52
C ILE A 46 -10.89 -1.21 15.44
N ASP A 47 -10.12 -1.09 16.53
CA ASP A 47 -10.38 -0.09 17.58
C ASP A 47 -9.62 1.23 17.37
N CYS A 48 -8.36 1.16 16.95
CA CYS A 48 -7.48 2.34 16.86
C CYS A 48 -6.90 2.60 15.47
N GLY A 49 -7.28 1.82 14.46
CA GLY A 49 -6.78 1.99 13.08
C GLY A 49 -5.29 1.70 12.86
N SER A 50 -4.53 1.34 13.91
CA SER A 50 -3.13 0.90 13.78
C SER A 50 -3.00 -0.23 12.78
N TYR A 51 -1.92 -0.27 12.02
CA TYR A 51 -1.77 -1.22 10.93
C TYR A 51 -0.45 -1.97 10.97
N SER A 52 -0.43 -3.18 10.41
CA SER A 52 0.75 -4.04 10.36
C SER A 52 0.74 -4.96 9.13
N LYS A 53 1.92 -5.24 8.58
CA LYS A 53 2.11 -6.32 7.58
C LYS A 53 2.55 -7.65 8.23
N LYS A 54 3.11 -7.57 9.45
CA LYS A 54 3.68 -8.66 10.25
C LYS A 54 3.41 -8.35 11.73
N ASP A 55 4.38 -8.54 12.62
CA ASP A 55 4.20 -8.36 14.07
C ASP A 55 4.38 -6.90 14.55
N VAL A 56 4.92 -6.03 13.71
CA VAL A 56 5.16 -4.62 14.06
C VAL A 56 3.94 -3.79 13.68
N TRP A 57 3.27 -3.27 14.72
CA TRP A 57 2.15 -2.34 14.60
C TRP A 57 2.64 -0.91 14.50
N ILE A 58 2.05 -0.15 13.59
CA ILE A 58 2.35 1.25 13.35
C ILE A 58 1.07 2.04 13.65
N GLU A 59 1.20 3.06 14.49
CA GLU A 59 0.12 4.00 14.75
C GLU A 59 -0.09 4.89 13.52
N PRO A 60 -1.34 5.12 13.10
CA PRO A 60 -1.62 5.95 11.95
C PRO A 60 -1.37 7.43 12.28
N THR A 61 -0.98 8.23 11.29
CA THR A 61 -0.81 9.68 11.53
C THR A 61 -2.16 10.39 11.66
N LYS A 62 -3.21 9.81 11.07
CA LYS A 62 -4.59 10.31 11.08
C LYS A 62 -5.55 9.15 11.27
N ASP A 63 -6.66 9.40 11.96
CA ASP A 63 -7.69 8.38 12.24
C ASP A 63 -8.65 8.13 11.07
N ASP A 64 -8.47 8.81 9.94
CA ASP A 64 -9.26 8.59 8.74
C ASP A 64 -8.83 7.33 7.98
N LEU A 65 -9.79 6.47 7.63
CA LEU A 65 -9.54 5.17 7.01
C LEU A 65 -8.83 5.29 5.66
N PHE A 66 -9.21 6.27 4.82
CA PHE A 66 -8.56 6.48 3.54
C PHE A 66 -7.11 6.94 3.73
N SER A 67 -6.86 7.83 4.69
CA SER A 67 -5.52 8.26 5.08
C SER A 67 -4.66 7.08 5.54
N VAL A 68 -5.22 6.20 6.37
CA VAL A 68 -4.56 4.96 6.83
C VAL A 68 -4.19 4.04 5.65
N LEU A 69 -5.13 3.83 4.71
CA LEU A 69 -4.86 3.02 3.51
C LEU A 69 -3.76 3.63 2.63
N HIS A 70 -3.76 4.96 2.44
CA HIS A 70 -2.71 5.66 1.70
C HIS A 70 -1.34 5.46 2.36
N GLU A 71 -1.25 5.59 3.69
CA GLU A 71 -0.01 5.34 4.42
C GLU A 71 0.47 3.90 4.27
N ILE A 72 -0.44 2.92 4.36
CA ILE A 72 -0.14 1.50 4.18
C ILE A 72 0.46 1.25 2.79
N ILE A 73 -0.16 1.79 1.74
CA ILE A 73 0.30 1.64 0.36
C ILE A 73 1.71 2.22 0.21
N GLN A 74 1.95 3.44 0.68
CA GLN A 74 3.26 4.08 0.59
C GLN A 74 4.34 3.34 1.39
N LYS A 75 4.04 2.98 2.65
CA LYS A 75 5.03 2.38 3.58
C LYS A 75 5.34 0.92 3.27
N PHE A 76 4.41 0.17 2.70
CA PHE A 76 4.61 -1.27 2.50
C PHE A 76 4.56 -1.74 1.05
N LEU A 77 3.64 -1.22 0.23
CA LEU A 77 3.52 -1.65 -1.17
C LEU A 77 4.57 -0.95 -2.04
N LEU A 78 4.68 0.38 -1.92
CA LEU A 78 5.53 1.21 -2.77
C LEU A 78 6.93 1.45 -2.19
N LYS A 79 7.25 0.91 -1.01
CA LYS A 79 8.51 1.18 -0.28
C LYS A 79 9.76 0.92 -1.11
N SER A 80 9.80 -0.17 -1.88
CA SER A 80 10.93 -0.52 -2.74
C SER A 80 11.03 0.42 -3.94
N LEU A 81 9.88 0.81 -4.49
CA LEU A 81 9.81 1.60 -5.71
C LEU A 81 10.12 3.09 -5.45
N LEU A 82 9.66 3.63 -4.31
CA LEU A 82 9.98 5.01 -3.89
C LEU A 82 11.47 5.24 -3.60
N LYS A 83 12.26 4.17 -3.41
CA LYS A 83 13.71 4.27 -3.29
C LYS A 83 14.43 4.41 -4.64
N ASN A 84 13.75 4.10 -5.74
CA ASN A 84 14.34 4.21 -7.05
C ASN A 84 14.17 5.64 -7.58
N GLU A 85 15.26 6.42 -7.55
CA GLU A 85 15.23 7.82 -7.97
C GLU A 85 14.91 8.01 -9.45
N GLN A 86 15.05 6.97 -10.27
CA GLN A 86 14.81 7.02 -11.71
C GLN A 86 13.33 6.86 -12.09
N VAL A 87 12.45 6.48 -11.15
CA VAL A 87 11.03 6.23 -11.43
C VAL A 87 10.15 7.17 -10.60
N GLU A 88 9.28 7.91 -11.27
CA GLU A 88 8.19 8.66 -10.66
C GLU A 88 6.97 7.76 -10.51
N ILE A 89 6.37 7.74 -9.32
CA ILE A 89 5.28 6.81 -8.99
C ILE A 89 4.10 7.58 -8.47
N LEU A 90 2.95 7.28 -9.05
CA LEU A 90 1.64 7.75 -8.65
C LEU A 90 0.78 6.53 -8.37
N PHE A 91 -0.15 6.66 -7.43
CA PHE A 91 -1.15 5.63 -7.19
C PHE A 91 -2.50 6.28 -6.97
N SER A 92 -3.56 5.55 -7.34
CA SER A 92 -4.93 5.92 -7.09
C SER A 92 -5.71 4.72 -6.59
N THR A 93 -6.61 4.96 -5.65
CA THR A 93 -7.51 3.93 -5.12
C THR A 93 -8.85 4.07 -5.84
N ASN A 94 -9.40 2.97 -6.36
CA ASN A 94 -10.72 3.00 -6.97
C ASN A 94 -11.79 2.80 -5.90
N GLU A 95 -12.52 3.86 -5.54
CA GLU A 95 -13.55 3.80 -4.49
C GLU A 95 -14.70 2.84 -4.84
N ASP A 96 -15.04 2.72 -6.13
CA ASP A 96 -16.08 1.80 -6.59
C ASP A 96 -15.69 0.32 -6.47
N SER A 97 -14.39 0.04 -6.33
CA SER A 97 -13.85 -1.32 -6.15
C SER A 97 -13.87 -1.79 -4.69
N ILE A 98 -14.28 -0.94 -3.75
CA ILE A 98 -14.26 -1.27 -2.32
C ILE A 98 -15.28 -2.38 -2.03
N VAL A 99 -14.78 -3.50 -1.53
CA VAL A 99 -15.59 -4.61 -1.05
C VAL A 99 -15.66 -4.54 0.47
N TYR A 100 -16.88 -4.50 1.01
CA TYR A 100 -17.12 -4.51 2.46
C TYR A 100 -17.41 -5.93 2.97
N SER A 101 -17.09 -6.17 4.25
CA SER A 101 -17.53 -7.35 4.99
C SER A 101 -18.99 -7.22 5.42
N SER A 102 -19.58 -8.30 5.93
CA SER A 102 -20.91 -8.29 6.54
C SER A 102 -21.04 -7.33 7.73
N THR A 103 -19.91 -6.95 8.35
CA THR A 103 -19.85 -6.00 9.47
C THR A 103 -19.62 -4.56 9.01
N GLY A 104 -19.64 -4.28 7.71
CA GLY A 104 -19.41 -2.95 7.15
C GLY A 104 -17.95 -2.50 7.13
N LEU A 105 -16.99 -3.41 7.37
CA LEU A 105 -15.56 -3.09 7.34
C LEU A 105 -15.00 -3.31 5.93
N ILE A 106 -14.07 -2.45 5.49
CA ILE A 106 -13.39 -2.64 4.19
C ILE A 106 -12.63 -3.97 4.22
N LYS A 107 -12.96 -4.88 3.30
CA LYS A 107 -12.31 -6.19 3.14
C LYS A 107 -11.23 -6.14 2.05
N SER A 108 -11.51 -5.48 0.94
CA SER A 108 -10.53 -5.28 -0.12
C SER A 108 -10.81 -4.06 -0.97
N VAL A 109 -9.76 -3.52 -1.59
CA VAL A 109 -9.84 -2.41 -2.55
C VAL A 109 -8.80 -2.58 -3.65
N GLU A 110 -9.10 -2.13 -4.86
CA GLU A 110 -8.16 -2.12 -5.98
C GLU A 110 -7.35 -0.82 -5.97
N VAL A 111 -6.04 -0.98 -6.10
CA VAL A 111 -5.07 0.11 -6.16
C VAL A 111 -4.40 0.07 -7.53
N LEU A 112 -4.56 1.14 -8.30
CA LEU A 112 -3.84 1.33 -9.55
C LEU A 112 -2.53 2.05 -9.26
N VAL A 113 -1.41 1.41 -9.59
CA VAL A 113 -0.07 2.00 -9.47
C VAL A 113 0.45 2.34 -10.86
N MET A 114 0.86 3.59 -11.05
CA MET A 114 1.41 4.12 -12.29
C MET A 114 2.85 4.56 -12.04
N GLY A 115 3.78 4.06 -12.85
CA GLY A 115 5.18 4.48 -12.83
C GLY A 115 5.62 5.08 -14.16
N ARG A 116 6.45 6.11 -14.11
CA ARG A 116 7.07 6.77 -15.26
C ARG A 116 8.57 6.87 -15.05
N LEU A 117 9.36 6.61 -16.09
CA LEU A 117 10.81 6.78 -16.02
C LEU A 117 11.18 8.27 -16.12
N LYS A 118 11.99 8.78 -15.19
CA LYS A 118 12.52 10.15 -15.23
C LYS A 118 13.44 10.32 -16.43
N GLY A 119 13.26 11.40 -17.16
CA GLY A 119 14.03 11.71 -18.37
C GLY A 119 13.41 11.20 -19.68
N SER A 120 12.36 10.39 -19.63
CA SER A 120 11.61 9.96 -20.82
C SER A 120 10.10 9.93 -20.56
N THR A 121 9.35 10.84 -21.17
CA THR A 121 7.89 10.94 -21.00
C THR A 121 7.11 9.77 -21.62
N ASN A 122 7.72 9.05 -22.58
CA ASN A 122 7.05 7.99 -23.33
C ASN A 122 7.02 6.63 -22.61
N ILE A 123 7.83 6.46 -21.57
CA ILE A 123 7.94 5.20 -20.82
C ILE A 123 7.06 5.28 -19.58
N HIS A 124 5.92 4.61 -19.64
CA HIS A 124 4.99 4.45 -18.53
C HIS A 124 4.59 2.98 -18.38
N HIS A 125 4.37 2.57 -17.14
CA HIS A 125 3.90 1.24 -16.80
C HIS A 125 2.82 1.38 -15.72
N GLN A 126 1.75 0.59 -15.83
CA GLN A 126 0.67 0.59 -14.85
C GLN A 126 0.38 -0.85 -14.41
N GLN A 127 0.08 -1.02 -13.13
CA GLN A 127 -0.28 -2.30 -12.57
C GLN A 127 -1.36 -2.14 -11.51
N GLU A 128 -2.38 -2.98 -11.59
CA GLU A 128 -3.43 -3.09 -10.58
C GLU A 128 -3.04 -4.09 -9.50
N VAL A 129 -3.25 -3.69 -8.25
CA VAL A 129 -2.98 -4.50 -7.06
C VAL A 129 -4.23 -4.54 -6.21
N LYS A 130 -4.68 -5.75 -5.86
CA LYS A 130 -5.75 -5.93 -4.90
C LYS A 130 -5.21 -5.87 -3.48
N LEU A 131 -5.57 -4.84 -2.74
CA LEU A 131 -5.27 -4.68 -1.32
C LEU A 131 -6.34 -5.39 -0.50
N ASN A 132 -5.96 -6.42 0.27
CA ASN A 132 -6.81 -7.10 1.24
C ASN A 132 -6.54 -6.55 2.64
N VAL A 133 -7.61 -6.23 3.36
CA VAL A 133 -7.55 -5.67 4.70
C VAL A 133 -8.12 -6.68 5.69
N ASN A 134 -7.25 -7.19 6.55
CA ASN A 134 -7.60 -8.10 7.63
C ASN A 134 -7.83 -7.29 8.90
N HIS A 135 -9.05 -7.34 9.42
CA HIS A 135 -9.41 -6.63 10.64
C HIS A 135 -9.14 -7.50 11.87
N MET A 136 -8.29 -7.03 12.78
CA MET A 136 -7.96 -7.71 14.04
C MET A 136 -7.71 -6.67 15.14
N LEU A 137 -7.41 -7.09 16.37
CA LEU A 137 -7.01 -6.15 17.42
C LEU A 137 -5.48 -6.05 17.48
N CYS A 138 -4.96 -4.83 17.60
CA CYS A 138 -3.55 -4.63 17.92
C CYS A 138 -3.26 -5.08 19.36
N ARG A 139 -1.99 -5.28 19.69
CA ARG A 139 -1.58 -5.74 21.03
C ARG A 139 -2.09 -4.82 22.14
N ASN A 140 -2.07 -3.51 21.91
CA ASN A 140 -2.54 -2.53 22.89
C ASN A 140 -4.07 -2.63 23.09
N CYS A 141 -4.86 -2.60 22.02
CA CYS A 141 -6.32 -2.71 22.11
C CYS A 141 -6.78 -4.07 22.66
N SER A 142 -6.10 -5.16 22.30
CA SER A 142 -6.36 -6.48 22.88
C SER A 142 -6.10 -6.49 24.39
N ASN A 143 -5.02 -5.86 24.84
CA ASN A 143 -4.69 -5.72 26.26
C ASN A 143 -5.74 -4.87 27.00
N LEU A 144 -6.15 -3.75 26.40
CA LEU A 144 -7.18 -2.85 26.94
C LEU A 144 -8.53 -3.56 27.09
N ARG A 145 -8.99 -4.28 26.05
CA ARG A 145 -10.23 -5.07 26.12
C ARG A 145 -10.16 -6.22 27.10
N GLY A 146 -8.98 -6.86 27.21
CA GLY A 146 -8.78 -7.98 28.13
C GLY A 146 -8.80 -7.56 29.59
N GLY A 147 -8.46 -6.31 29.91
CA GLY A 147 -8.47 -5.77 31.29
C GLY A 147 -7.46 -6.45 32.23
N THR A 148 -6.56 -7.28 31.70
CA THR A 148 -5.58 -8.06 32.49
C THR A 148 -4.18 -7.47 32.43
N TYR A 149 -3.94 -6.52 31.52
CA TYR A 149 -2.64 -5.93 31.31
C TYR A 149 -2.64 -4.46 31.73
N PHE A 150 -1.75 -4.12 32.65
CA PHE A 150 -1.53 -2.76 33.14
C PHE A 150 -0.03 -2.46 33.10
N ILE A 151 0.33 -1.29 32.58
CA ILE A 151 1.72 -0.81 32.64
C ILE A 151 2.07 -0.37 34.07
N SER A 152 1.09 0.25 34.76
CA SER A 152 1.21 0.71 36.13
C SER A 152 -0.14 0.64 36.84
N ILE A 153 -0.14 0.29 38.12
CA ILE A 153 -1.32 0.28 38.98
C ILE A 153 -1.09 1.25 40.13
N ILE A 154 -1.98 2.24 40.28
CA ILE A 154 -2.00 3.14 41.43
C ILE A 154 -3.06 2.64 42.40
N GLN A 155 -2.64 2.24 43.60
CA GLN A 155 -3.55 1.81 44.66
C GLN A 155 -3.68 2.93 45.69
N LEU A 156 -4.76 3.71 45.60
CA LEU A 156 -5.11 4.69 46.61
C LEU A 156 -5.70 3.98 47.82
N ARG A 157 -5.14 4.24 49.01
CA ARG A 157 -5.64 3.72 50.28
C ARG A 157 -5.91 4.88 51.21
N VAL A 158 -7.13 4.93 51.71
CA VAL A 158 -7.52 5.85 52.77
C VAL A 158 -7.16 5.20 54.10
N LYS A 159 -6.47 5.95 54.97
CA LYS A 159 -6.11 5.45 56.31
C LYS A 159 -7.14 5.83 57.36
N ASP A 160 -7.83 6.96 57.17
CA ASP A 160 -8.77 7.52 58.13
C ASP A 160 -9.96 8.14 57.38
N GLU A 161 -11.17 7.97 57.92
CA GLU A 161 -12.42 8.46 57.34
C GLU A 161 -12.46 9.99 57.21
N SER A 162 -11.72 10.70 58.06
CA SER A 162 -11.53 12.17 58.01
C SER A 162 -10.85 12.68 56.73
N GLN A 163 -10.26 11.79 55.92
CA GLN A 163 -9.60 12.15 54.66
C GLN A 163 -10.54 12.10 53.44
N LEU A 164 -11.82 11.77 53.64
CA LEU A 164 -12.86 11.73 52.62
C LEU A 164 -13.72 13.00 52.55
N GLU A 165 -13.55 13.93 53.51
CA GLU A 165 -14.25 15.22 53.57
C GLU A 165 -13.64 16.30 52.67
#